data_AF-A0A9D5RC50-F1
#
_entry.id   AF-A0A9D5RC50-F1
#
_cell.length_a   1.000
_cell.length_b   1.000
_cell.length_c   1.000
_cell.angle_alpha   90.00
_cell.angle_beta   90.00
_cell.angle_gamma   90.00
#
_symmetry.space_group_name_H-M   'P 1'
#
loop_
_entity.id
_entity.type
_entity.pdbx_description
1 polymer ?
#
loop_
_entity_poly.entity_id
_entity_poly.type
_entity_poly.pdbx_seq_one_letter_code
_entity_poly.pdbx_strand_id
1 'polypeptide(L)'
;MSAAGRKGFDKRAEITYNETSYFLKNGMSERKDRFMDITLDRQEILRYLGYRGQMIDNRTQKELDGCMQELLETAKPRYCYRIFEVRQDLEKEEIVLPQCDLRLLGRDIYEHLRGSRKCAVMAATLGIEADNLIRISEAESMTRAVILDACAADMIEKVCDMAEAEIGALAAAEGCGLTSRYSPGYGDFPLSVQESISRILDTGRQIGLTVTENQLMIPRKSVTALIGFSLRPGLKKKGSRCAVCSMRGRCKFRKEGTYCGR
;
A
#
# COMPACT_ATOMS: atom_id res chain seq x y z
N MET A 1 76.36 -5.42 10.87
CA MET A 1 76.28 -6.12 9.57
C MET A 1 74.85 -6.60 9.36
N SER A 2 74.33 -6.29 8.18
CA SER A 2 73.16 -6.85 7.48
C SER A 2 71.73 -6.70 8.01
N ALA A 3 70.93 -6.21 7.07
CA ALA A 3 69.49 -6.02 7.05
C ALA A 3 68.73 -7.32 6.74
N ALA A 4 67.42 -7.34 7.02
CA ALA A 4 66.35 -7.54 6.03
C ALA A 4 65.00 -7.85 6.72
N GLY A 5 63.90 -7.30 6.18
CA GLY A 5 62.59 -7.93 6.29
C GLY A 5 61.45 -7.15 6.95
N ARG A 6 61.18 -5.91 6.55
CA ARG A 6 59.82 -5.34 6.72
C ARG A 6 58.87 -6.02 5.73
N LYS A 7 57.89 -6.78 6.21
CA LYS A 7 56.69 -7.14 5.44
C LYS A 7 55.50 -6.38 6.01
N GLY A 8 54.94 -5.49 5.19
CA GLY A 8 53.65 -4.88 5.44
C GLY A 8 52.53 -5.92 5.33
N PHE A 9 51.46 -5.69 6.10
CA PHE A 9 50.14 -6.19 5.79
C PHE A 9 49.15 -5.06 6.09
N ASP A 10 48.80 -4.36 5.02
CA ASP A 10 47.61 -3.53 4.91
C ASP A 10 46.40 -4.45 4.95
N LYS A 11 45.45 -4.18 5.85
CA LYS A 11 44.05 -4.57 5.73
C LYS A 11 43.17 -3.46 6.31
N ARG A 12 43.13 -2.33 5.61
CA ARG A 12 41.85 -1.63 5.43
C ARG A 12 40.86 -2.62 4.83
N ALA A 13 40.02 -3.22 5.66
CA ALA A 13 38.77 -3.79 5.19
C ALA A 13 37.83 -2.61 4.91
N GLU A 14 37.97 -2.04 3.70
CA GLU A 14 36.95 -1.20 3.11
C GLU A 14 35.65 -2.01 3.06
N ILE A 15 34.76 -1.74 4.00
CA ILE A 15 33.37 -2.14 3.87
C ILE A 15 32.79 -1.21 2.82
N THR A 16 32.90 -1.61 1.55
CA THR A 16 32.19 -0.98 0.45
C THR A 16 30.71 -1.29 0.65
N TYR A 17 30.04 -0.48 1.47
CA TYR A 17 28.58 -0.42 1.53
C TYR A 17 28.12 0.10 0.18
N ASN A 18 27.79 -0.82 -0.71
CA ASN A 18 27.33 -0.51 -2.05
C ASN A 18 25.91 0.07 -1.91
N GLU A 19 25.77 1.40 -1.95
CA GLU A 19 24.51 2.14 -1.79
C GLU A 19 23.37 1.54 -2.63
N THR A 20 23.69 1.04 -3.82
CA THR A 20 22.79 0.34 -4.75
C THR A 20 22.05 -0.85 -4.12
N SER A 21 22.70 -1.60 -3.23
CA SER A 21 22.10 -2.75 -2.54
C SER A 21 21.18 -2.36 -1.38
N TYR A 22 21.34 -1.15 -0.84
CA TYR A 22 20.43 -0.56 0.15
C TYR A 22 19.16 -0.01 -0.51
N PHE A 23 19.28 0.59 -1.70
CA PHE A 23 18.14 1.11 -2.48
C PHE A 23 17.22 0.01 -3.00
N LEU A 24 17.77 -1.12 -3.46
CA LEU A 24 16.97 -2.28 -3.92
C LEU A 24 16.20 -2.97 -2.78
N LYS A 25 16.69 -2.90 -1.54
CA LYS A 25 16.02 -3.48 -0.36
C LYS A 25 14.97 -2.57 0.27
N ASN A 26 14.99 -1.27 0.01
CA ASN A 26 14.15 -0.28 0.67
C ASN A 26 13.16 0.47 -0.25
N GLY A 27 13.01 0.07 -1.52
CA GLY A 27 11.88 0.48 -2.37
C GLY A 27 11.52 1.97 -2.29
N MET A 28 12.54 2.86 -2.34
CA MET A 28 12.35 4.30 -2.13
C MET A 28 11.91 4.96 -3.43
N SER A 29 10.68 5.47 -3.46
CA SER A 29 10.13 6.24 -4.59
C SER A 29 10.23 7.74 -4.33
N GLU A 30 11.42 8.32 -4.52
CA GLU A 30 11.60 9.78 -4.68
C GLU A 30 11.64 10.20 -6.17
N ARG A 31 11.17 9.35 -7.09
CA ARG A 31 11.13 9.68 -8.52
C ARG A 31 9.77 10.28 -8.88
N LYS A 32 9.68 11.61 -8.92
CA LYS A 32 8.50 12.39 -9.35
C LYS A 32 7.95 11.93 -10.72
N ASP A 33 8.81 11.43 -11.60
CA ASP A 33 8.45 11.09 -12.98
C ASP A 33 7.60 9.82 -13.11
N ARG A 34 7.46 9.03 -12.04
CA ARG A 34 6.81 7.71 -12.10
C ARG A 34 5.28 7.76 -12.09
N PHE A 35 4.68 8.88 -11.71
CA PHE A 35 3.23 9.03 -11.59
C PHE A 35 2.58 9.74 -12.77
N MET A 36 3.33 10.09 -13.81
CA MET A 36 2.81 10.80 -14.99
C MET A 36 1.80 9.99 -15.81
N ASP A 37 1.66 8.68 -15.56
CA ASP A 37 0.76 7.77 -16.30
C ASP A 37 -0.46 7.28 -15.50
N ILE A 38 -0.80 7.90 -14.36
CA ILE A 38 -2.03 7.51 -13.64
C ILE A 38 -3.25 7.91 -14.47
N THR A 39 -3.97 6.91 -14.98
CA THR A 39 -5.29 7.09 -15.60
C THR A 39 -6.39 6.70 -14.62
N LEU A 40 -7.29 7.64 -14.34
CA LEU A 40 -8.47 7.39 -13.52
C LEU A 40 -9.55 6.63 -14.30
N ASP A 41 -10.16 5.64 -13.65
CA ASP A 41 -11.20 4.81 -14.25
C ASP A 41 -12.59 5.40 -13.97
N ARG A 42 -13.18 6.01 -15.00
CA ARG A 42 -14.51 6.62 -14.91
C ARG A 42 -15.58 5.65 -14.40
N GLN A 43 -15.53 4.38 -14.81
CA GLN A 43 -16.54 3.40 -14.39
C GLN A 43 -16.41 3.06 -12.92
N GLU A 44 -15.18 2.96 -12.40
CA GLU A 44 -14.94 2.78 -10.96
C GLU A 44 -15.39 3.98 -10.14
N ILE A 45 -15.10 5.20 -10.61
CA ILE A 45 -15.52 6.42 -9.93
C ILE A 45 -17.04 6.48 -9.85
N LEU A 46 -17.73 6.22 -10.96
CA LEU A 46 -19.19 6.13 -10.99
C LEU A 46 -19.72 5.03 -10.06
N ARG A 47 -19.04 3.89 -9.98
CA ARG A 47 -19.37 2.81 -9.04
C ARG A 47 -19.23 3.27 -7.59
N TYR A 48 -18.17 4.02 -7.24
CA TYR A 48 -18.01 4.60 -5.90
C TYR A 48 -19.09 5.64 -5.57
N LEU A 49 -19.54 6.39 -6.57
CA LEU A 49 -20.68 7.31 -6.48
C LEU A 49 -22.05 6.61 -6.39
N GLY A 50 -22.08 5.28 -6.50
CA GLY A 50 -23.30 4.48 -6.41
C GLY A 50 -24.10 4.37 -7.72
N TYR A 51 -23.53 4.80 -8.85
CA TYR A 51 -24.14 4.57 -10.16
C TYR A 51 -24.01 3.09 -10.55
N ARG A 52 -25.09 2.59 -11.15
CA ARG A 52 -25.33 1.20 -11.55
C ARG A 52 -25.78 1.16 -13.01
N GLY A 53 -25.01 1.80 -13.89
CA GLY A 53 -25.29 1.87 -15.32
C GLY A 53 -26.43 2.81 -15.71
N GLN A 54 -26.85 3.72 -14.82
CA GLN A 54 -27.77 4.79 -15.23
C GLN A 54 -27.05 5.77 -16.14
N MET A 55 -27.81 6.34 -17.08
CA MET A 55 -27.35 7.48 -17.87
C MET A 55 -27.13 8.68 -16.95
N ILE A 56 -25.93 9.24 -16.98
CA ILE A 56 -25.60 10.50 -16.32
C ILE A 56 -25.83 11.66 -17.27
N ASP A 57 -26.46 12.72 -16.79
CA ASP A 57 -26.71 13.91 -17.59
C ASP A 57 -25.41 14.67 -17.93
N ASN A 58 -25.47 15.53 -18.94
CA ASN A 58 -24.29 16.23 -19.45
C ASN A 58 -23.62 17.14 -18.42
N ARG A 59 -24.36 17.67 -17.44
CA ARG A 59 -23.78 18.52 -16.38
C ARG A 59 -22.96 17.66 -15.44
N THR A 60 -23.51 16.53 -14.98
CA THR A 60 -22.79 15.58 -14.13
C THR A 60 -21.56 15.00 -14.84
N GLN A 61 -21.63 14.76 -16.16
CA GLN A 61 -20.47 14.32 -16.94
C GLN A 61 -19.34 15.35 -16.92
N LYS A 62 -19.64 16.61 -17.21
CA LYS A 62 -18.64 17.70 -17.21
C LYS A 62 -18.05 17.92 -15.82
N GLU A 63 -18.88 17.85 -14.78
CA GLU A 63 -18.42 17.98 -13.40
C GLU A 63 -17.44 16.86 -13.03
N LEU A 64 -17.75 15.62 -13.42
CA LEU A 64 -16.88 14.47 -13.23
C LEU A 64 -15.54 14.65 -13.94
N ASP A 65 -15.55 15.04 -15.22
CA ASP A 65 -14.33 15.25 -16.00
C ASP A 65 -13.45 16.35 -15.41
N GLY A 66 -14.08 17.46 -14.97
CA GLY A 66 -13.39 18.54 -14.29
C GLY A 66 -12.73 18.09 -12.98
N CYS A 67 -13.46 17.36 -12.14
CA CYS A 67 -12.93 16.86 -10.87
C CYS A 67 -11.81 15.83 -11.08
N MET A 68 -11.91 14.97 -12.10
CA MET A 68 -10.85 14.01 -12.44
C MET A 68 -9.56 14.73 -12.83
N GLN A 69 -9.65 15.73 -13.70
CA GLN A 69 -8.49 16.50 -14.15
C GLN A 69 -7.85 17.30 -13.01
N GLU A 70 -8.68 17.99 -12.23
CA GLU A 70 -8.21 18.82 -11.11
C GLU A 70 -7.50 18.00 -10.03
N LEU A 71 -8.02 16.80 -9.72
CA LEU A 71 -7.34 15.89 -8.79
C LEU A 71 -6.00 15.42 -9.34
N LEU A 72 -5.91 15.07 -10.63
CA LEU A 72 -4.66 14.63 -11.26
C LEU A 72 -3.57 15.72 -11.21
N GLU A 73 -3.96 16.99 -11.37
CA GLU A 73 -3.05 18.13 -11.30
C GLU A 73 -2.64 18.48 -9.86
N THR A 74 -3.51 18.23 -8.89
CA THR A 74 -3.33 18.67 -7.50
C THR A 74 -2.66 17.61 -6.62
N ALA A 75 -3.01 16.34 -6.81
CA ALA A 75 -2.53 15.24 -5.97
C ALA A 75 -1.00 15.06 -6.12
N LYS A 76 -0.34 14.73 -5.01
CA LYS A 76 1.09 14.42 -4.97
C LYS A 76 1.31 13.00 -4.48
N PRO A 77 0.96 12.00 -5.32
CA PRO A 77 1.02 10.60 -4.95
C PRO A 77 2.46 10.18 -4.59
N ARG A 78 2.58 9.42 -3.51
CA ARG A 78 3.83 8.88 -2.98
C ARG A 78 3.57 7.51 -2.36
N TYR A 79 4.53 6.59 -2.47
CA TYR A 79 4.50 5.33 -1.75
C TYR A 79 5.90 4.91 -1.31
N CYS A 80 5.97 4.07 -0.30
CA CYS A 80 7.20 3.42 0.16
C CYS A 80 6.87 1.99 0.60
N TYR A 81 7.86 1.10 0.52
CA TYR A 81 7.72 -0.25 1.05
C TYR A 81 9.06 -0.80 1.53
N ARG A 82 9.00 -1.77 2.44
CA ARG A 82 10.16 -2.54 2.90
C ARG A 82 9.79 -4.01 2.97
N ILE A 83 10.73 -4.88 2.63
CA ILE A 83 10.54 -6.34 2.64
C ILE A 83 11.22 -6.91 3.88
N PHE A 84 10.46 -7.70 4.65
CA PHE A 84 10.90 -8.35 5.87
C PHE A 84 10.83 -9.87 5.70
N GLU A 85 11.64 -10.58 6.48
CA GLU A 85 11.47 -12.03 6.61
C GLU A 85 10.27 -12.30 7.52
N VAL A 86 9.60 -13.43 7.27
CA VAL A 86 8.44 -13.85 8.03
C VAL A 86 8.80 -15.08 8.83
N ARG A 87 8.59 -15.00 10.15
CA ARG A 87 8.62 -16.16 11.04
C ARG A 87 7.20 -16.46 11.51
N GLN A 88 6.77 -17.71 11.34
CA GLN A 88 5.51 -18.20 11.87
C GLN A 88 5.76 -18.79 13.27
N ASP A 89 5.06 -18.29 14.27
CA ASP A 89 4.96 -18.91 15.60
C ASP A 89 3.79 -19.91 15.56
N LEU A 90 4.11 -21.20 15.48
CA LEU A 90 3.11 -22.26 15.34
C LEU A 90 2.33 -22.52 16.63
N GLU A 91 2.87 -22.16 17.79
CA GLU A 91 2.22 -22.38 19.08
C GLU A 91 1.16 -21.30 19.35
N LYS A 92 1.46 -20.07 18.94
CA LYS A 92 0.59 -18.91 19.15
C LYS A 92 -0.26 -18.53 17.94
N GLU A 93 -0.04 -19.18 16.80
CA GLU A 93 -0.65 -18.81 15.50
C GLU A 93 -0.41 -17.33 15.15
N GLU A 94 0.83 -16.87 15.32
CA GLU A 94 1.21 -15.48 15.08
C GLU A 94 2.29 -15.36 13.98
N ILE A 95 2.31 -14.20 13.32
CA ILE A 95 3.38 -13.84 12.40
C ILE A 95 4.30 -12.82 13.06
N VAL A 96 5.61 -13.07 13.01
CA VAL A 96 6.64 -12.18 13.53
C VAL A 96 7.54 -11.72 12.39
N LEU A 97 7.78 -10.41 12.33
CA LEU A 97 8.80 -9.79 11.48
C LEU A 97 10.03 -9.50 12.36
N PRO A 98 11.03 -10.41 12.41
CA PRO A 98 12.08 -10.36 13.42
C PRO A 98 12.99 -9.14 13.30
N GLN A 99 13.15 -8.57 12.09
CA GLN A 99 14.02 -7.41 11.89
C GLN A 99 13.48 -6.11 12.52
N CYS A 100 12.19 -6.06 12.87
CA CYS A 100 11.56 -4.88 13.46
C CYS A 100 10.74 -5.20 14.71
N ASP A 101 10.85 -6.43 15.22
CA ASP A 101 10.09 -6.95 16.37
C ASP A 101 8.57 -6.71 16.27
N LEU A 102 8.04 -6.72 15.03
CA LEU A 102 6.62 -6.53 14.80
C LEU A 102 5.90 -7.87 14.84
N ARG A 103 4.99 -8.01 15.81
CA ARG A 103 4.08 -9.16 15.92
C ARG A 103 2.73 -8.79 15.28
N LEU A 104 2.35 -9.53 14.26
CA LEU A 104 1.05 -9.40 13.61
C LEU A 104 0.09 -10.39 14.26
N LEU A 105 -0.83 -9.82 15.05
CA LEU A 105 -1.85 -10.57 15.77
C LEU A 105 -3.11 -10.69 14.90
N GLY A 106 -3.76 -11.84 14.95
CA GLY A 106 -4.99 -12.13 14.20
C GLY A 106 -4.87 -13.40 13.38
N ARG A 107 -5.93 -14.21 13.41
CA ARG A 107 -6.01 -15.46 12.67
C ARG A 107 -6.11 -15.21 11.17
N ASP A 108 -6.79 -14.15 10.74
CA ASP A 108 -6.94 -13.85 9.32
C ASP A 108 -5.60 -13.45 8.70
N ILE A 109 -4.81 -12.60 9.39
CA ILE A 109 -3.47 -12.21 8.90
C ILE A 109 -2.48 -13.38 8.96
N TYR A 110 -2.59 -14.25 9.97
CA TYR A 110 -1.78 -15.48 10.05
C TYR A 110 -2.06 -16.41 8.87
N GLU A 111 -3.33 -16.72 8.59
CA GLU A 111 -3.70 -17.57 7.45
C GLU A 111 -3.43 -16.90 6.09
N HIS A 112 -3.50 -15.57 6.03
CA HIS A 112 -3.16 -14.80 4.83
C HIS A 112 -1.67 -14.89 4.48
N LEU A 113 -0.79 -14.79 5.49
CA LEU A 113 0.67 -14.89 5.33
C LEU A 113 1.20 -16.32 5.47
N ARG A 114 0.34 -17.30 5.74
CA ARG A 114 0.73 -18.70 5.90
C ARG A 114 1.46 -19.22 4.67
N GLY A 115 2.64 -19.77 4.91
CA GLY A 115 3.53 -20.26 3.84
C GLY A 115 4.29 -19.18 3.09
N SER A 116 4.19 -17.91 3.52
CA SER A 116 5.05 -16.84 3.02
C SER A 116 6.39 -16.85 3.76
N ARG A 117 7.50 -16.70 3.02
CA ARG A 117 8.86 -16.55 3.61
C ARG A 117 9.23 -15.11 3.90
N LYS A 118 8.66 -14.19 3.12
CA LYS A 118 8.86 -12.75 3.25
C LYS A 118 7.53 -12.04 3.20
N CYS A 119 7.49 -10.82 3.71
CA CYS A 119 6.36 -9.93 3.63
C CYS A 119 6.85 -8.53 3.28
N ALA A 120 6.29 -7.93 2.24
CA ALA A 120 6.38 -6.50 2.03
C ALA A 120 5.38 -5.79 2.94
N VAL A 121 5.85 -4.76 3.63
CA VAL A 121 5.01 -3.76 4.31
C VAL A 121 5.08 -2.51 3.46
N MET A 122 3.92 -1.97 3.07
CA MET A 122 3.83 -0.80 2.20
C MET A 122 2.93 0.28 2.78
N ALA A 123 3.20 1.52 2.37
CA ALA A 123 2.35 2.68 2.61
C ALA A 123 2.28 3.55 1.36
N ALA A 124 1.10 4.09 1.06
CA ALA A 124 0.84 4.98 -0.06
C ALA A 124 -0.05 6.15 0.38
N THR A 125 0.11 7.31 -0.24
CA THR A 125 -0.70 8.52 0.01
C THR A 125 -0.85 9.35 -1.25
N LEU A 126 -1.96 10.08 -1.38
CA LEU A 126 -2.15 11.10 -2.43
C LEU A 126 -1.59 12.49 -2.05
N GLY A 127 -1.02 12.63 -0.86
CA GLY A 127 -0.56 13.91 -0.34
C GLY A 127 -1.68 14.74 0.30
N ILE A 128 -1.29 15.73 1.09
CA ILE A 128 -2.23 16.59 1.82
C ILE A 128 -3.01 17.51 0.87
N GLU A 129 -2.46 17.76 -0.31
CA GLU A 129 -3.07 18.57 -1.36
C GLU A 129 -4.40 17.99 -1.84
N ALA A 130 -4.51 16.67 -1.98
CA ALA A 130 -5.76 16.00 -2.35
C ALA A 130 -6.84 16.17 -1.27
N ASP A 131 -6.47 16.00 0.01
CA ASP A 131 -7.39 16.20 1.14
C ASP A 131 -7.86 17.67 1.23
N ASN A 132 -6.95 18.63 1.00
CA ASN A 132 -7.28 20.05 1.01
C ASN A 132 -8.23 20.41 -0.14
N LEU A 133 -8.00 19.87 -1.34
CA LEU A 133 -8.90 20.06 -2.48
C LEU A 133 -10.32 19.58 -2.19
N ILE A 134 -10.45 18.38 -1.61
CA ILE A 134 -11.75 17.83 -1.20
C ILE A 134 -12.38 18.74 -0.13
N ARG A 135 -11.63 19.12 0.90
CA ARG A 135 -12.13 19.95 2.01
C ARG A 135 -12.59 21.33 1.56
N ILE A 136 -11.86 21.99 0.66
CA ILE A 136 -12.27 23.28 0.10
C ILE A 136 -13.56 23.09 -0.72
N SER A 137 -13.63 22.03 -1.50
CA SER A 137 -14.82 21.69 -2.29
C SER A 137 -16.05 21.40 -1.44
N GLU A 138 -15.90 20.87 -0.21
CA GLU A 138 -17.02 20.67 0.72
C GLU A 138 -17.72 22.00 1.08
N ALA A 139 -16.97 23.10 1.16
CA ALA A 139 -17.54 24.42 1.45
C ALA A 139 -18.23 25.05 0.23
N GLU A 140 -17.80 24.72 -0.98
CA GLU A 140 -18.32 25.31 -2.23
C GLU A 140 -19.47 24.50 -2.83
N SER A 141 -19.31 23.18 -2.89
CA SER A 141 -20.26 22.25 -3.51
C SER A 141 -20.05 20.83 -2.99
N MET A 142 -20.99 20.37 -2.16
CA MET A 142 -20.97 18.99 -1.67
C MET A 142 -20.97 17.96 -2.79
N THR A 143 -21.59 18.25 -3.94
CA THR A 143 -21.55 17.37 -5.11
C THR A 143 -20.12 17.21 -5.63
N ARG A 144 -19.37 18.31 -5.77
CA ARG A 144 -17.95 18.28 -6.20
C ARG A 144 -17.09 17.53 -5.21
N ALA A 145 -17.25 17.82 -3.91
CA ALA A 145 -16.49 17.14 -2.86
C ALA A 145 -16.63 15.62 -2.92
N VAL A 146 -17.87 15.12 -3.10
CA VAL A 146 -18.13 13.68 -3.19
C VAL A 146 -17.54 13.07 -4.47
N ILE A 147 -17.58 13.80 -5.60
CA ILE A 147 -16.93 13.37 -6.84
C ILE A 147 -15.41 13.29 -6.66
N LEU A 148 -14.78 14.33 -6.12
CA LEU A 148 -13.34 14.35 -5.84
C LEU A 148 -12.93 13.25 -4.87
N ASP A 149 -13.73 12.98 -3.83
CA ASP A 149 -13.47 11.91 -2.87
C ASP A 149 -13.49 10.52 -3.55
N ALA A 150 -14.42 10.32 -4.50
CA ALA A 150 -14.51 9.10 -5.32
C ALA A 150 -13.35 8.99 -6.33
N CYS A 151 -12.95 10.10 -6.97
CA CYS A 151 -11.75 10.15 -7.81
C CYS A 151 -10.49 9.77 -7.00
N ALA A 152 -10.36 10.30 -5.79
CA ALA A 152 -9.25 10.00 -4.89
C ALA A 152 -9.25 8.53 -4.44
N ALA A 153 -10.43 7.93 -4.27
CA ALA A 153 -10.55 6.51 -3.97
C ALA A 153 -10.07 5.61 -5.12
N ASP A 154 -10.34 5.95 -6.38
CA ASP A 154 -9.76 5.22 -7.53
C ASP A 154 -8.25 5.48 -7.66
N MET A 155 -7.82 6.74 -7.50
CA MET A 155 -6.42 7.14 -7.67
C MET A 155 -5.48 6.44 -6.68
N ILE A 156 -5.85 6.36 -5.39
CA ILE A 156 -4.99 5.71 -4.38
C ILE A 156 -4.84 4.21 -4.65
N GLU A 157 -5.85 3.55 -5.21
CA GLU A 157 -5.75 2.15 -5.62
C GLU A 157 -4.74 1.97 -6.76
N LYS A 158 -4.69 2.89 -7.74
CA LYS A 158 -3.66 2.85 -8.80
C LYS A 158 -2.25 3.00 -8.23
N VAL A 159 -2.07 3.92 -7.28
CA VAL A 159 -0.77 4.09 -6.60
C VAL A 159 -0.36 2.81 -5.87
N CYS A 160 -1.32 2.14 -5.23
CA CYS A 160 -1.07 0.86 -4.58
C CYS A 160 -0.79 -0.27 -5.58
N ASP A 161 -1.46 -0.29 -6.73
CA ASP A 161 -1.21 -1.26 -7.82
C ASP A 161 0.22 -1.10 -8.37
N MET A 162 0.73 0.13 -8.49
CA MET A 162 2.11 0.40 -8.89
C MET A 162 3.12 -0.17 -7.90
N ALA A 163 2.90 0.06 -6.59
CA ALA A 163 3.74 -0.51 -5.55
C ALA A 163 3.67 -2.05 -5.55
N GLU A 164 2.48 -2.63 -5.70
CA GLU A 164 2.27 -4.09 -5.81
C GLU A 164 3.01 -4.67 -7.03
N ALA A 165 3.00 -3.98 -8.18
CA ALA A 165 3.71 -4.42 -9.38
C ALA A 165 5.24 -4.49 -9.17
N GLU A 166 5.82 -3.51 -8.49
CA GLU A 166 7.25 -3.53 -8.15
C GLU A 166 7.62 -4.63 -7.17
N ILE A 167 6.83 -4.76 -6.10
CA ILE A 167 6.97 -5.85 -5.13
C ILE A 167 6.82 -7.21 -5.84
N GLY A 168 5.93 -7.28 -6.84
CA GLY A 168 5.70 -8.47 -7.65
C GLY A 168 6.89 -8.84 -8.52
N ALA A 169 7.56 -7.85 -9.13
CA ALA A 169 8.78 -8.08 -9.89
C ALA A 169 9.91 -8.63 -8.99
N LEU A 170 10.05 -8.10 -7.77
CA LEU A 170 11.01 -8.59 -6.78
C LEU A 170 10.67 -10.02 -6.32
N ALA A 171 9.40 -10.30 -6.05
CA ALA A 171 8.96 -11.65 -5.67
C ALA A 171 9.19 -12.67 -6.79
N ALA A 172 8.89 -12.29 -8.04
CA ALA A 172 9.11 -13.14 -9.21
C ALA A 172 10.60 -13.48 -9.42
N ALA A 173 11.50 -12.52 -9.18
CA ALA A 173 12.94 -12.76 -9.22
C ALA A 173 13.41 -13.80 -8.18
N GLU A 174 12.66 -13.95 -7.07
CA GLU A 174 12.89 -14.98 -6.05
C GLU A 174 12.05 -16.25 -6.26
N GLY A 175 11.38 -16.40 -7.42
CA GLY A 175 10.51 -17.53 -7.73
C GLY A 175 9.24 -17.61 -6.87
N CYS A 176 8.86 -16.52 -6.22
CA CYS A 176 7.69 -16.42 -5.35
C CYS A 176 6.52 -15.74 -6.06
N GLY A 177 5.29 -16.12 -5.69
CA GLY A 177 4.08 -15.36 -5.99
C GLY A 177 3.74 -14.35 -4.89
N LEU A 178 2.75 -13.50 -5.15
CA LEU A 178 2.22 -12.56 -4.15
C LEU A 178 0.87 -13.01 -3.60
N THR A 179 0.64 -12.75 -2.31
CA THR A 179 -0.72 -12.68 -1.74
C THR A 179 -1.40 -11.38 -2.17
N SER A 180 -2.71 -11.22 -1.91
CA SER A 180 -3.33 -9.88 -2.03
C SER A 180 -2.82 -8.93 -0.93
N ARG A 181 -2.96 -7.62 -1.15
CA ARG A 181 -2.81 -6.59 -0.10
C ARG A 181 -3.76 -6.89 1.07
N TYR A 182 -3.25 -6.80 2.29
CA TYR A 182 -4.04 -6.95 3.52
C TYR A 182 -3.71 -5.81 4.49
N SER A 183 -4.72 -5.01 4.83
CA SER A 183 -4.54 -3.75 5.56
C SER A 183 -5.05 -3.85 7.00
N PRO A 184 -4.44 -3.13 7.96
CA PRO A 184 -4.96 -3.01 9.32
C PRO A 184 -6.44 -2.58 9.35
N GLY A 185 -7.23 -3.15 10.26
CA GLY A 185 -8.67 -2.87 10.39
C GLY A 185 -9.58 -3.77 9.56
N TYR A 186 -9.03 -4.65 8.72
CA TYR A 186 -9.78 -5.73 8.07
C TYR A 186 -9.80 -7.00 8.92
N GLY A 187 -10.91 -7.73 8.92
CA GLY A 187 -11.04 -9.01 9.61
C GLY A 187 -10.80 -8.85 11.13
N ASP A 188 -9.92 -9.68 11.67
CA ASP A 188 -9.43 -9.59 13.05
C ASP A 188 -8.06 -8.89 13.19
N PHE A 189 -7.55 -8.28 12.12
CA PHE A 189 -6.25 -7.63 12.13
C PHE A 189 -6.30 -6.24 12.76
N PRO A 190 -5.64 -6.00 13.91
CA PRO A 190 -5.83 -4.79 14.69
C PRO A 190 -5.41 -3.52 13.96
N LEU A 191 -6.27 -2.49 14.02
CA LEU A 191 -5.98 -1.18 13.44
C LEU A 191 -4.74 -0.52 14.09
N SER A 192 -4.46 -0.82 15.36
CA SER A 192 -3.29 -0.32 16.10
C SER A 192 -1.94 -0.69 15.48
N VAL A 193 -1.88 -1.71 14.61
CA VAL A 193 -0.66 -2.07 13.88
C VAL A 193 -0.23 -0.97 12.91
N GLN A 194 -1.13 -0.08 12.53
CA GLN A 194 -0.85 1.02 11.60
C GLN A 194 0.24 1.97 12.12
N GLU A 195 0.28 2.24 13.43
CA GLU A 195 1.35 3.02 14.04
C GLU A 195 2.72 2.35 13.90
N SER A 196 2.79 1.02 14.12
CA SER A 196 4.02 0.25 13.92
C SER A 196 4.48 0.27 12.46
N ILE A 197 3.55 0.16 11.51
CA ILE A 197 3.85 0.27 10.07
C ILE A 197 4.46 1.65 9.76
N SER A 198 3.83 2.72 10.24
CA SER A 198 4.30 4.10 10.08
C SER A 198 5.74 4.28 10.58
N ARG A 199 6.05 3.76 11.77
CA ARG A 199 7.40 3.81 12.36
C ARG A 199 8.42 2.99 11.56
N ILE A 200 8.09 1.77 11.18
CA ILE A 200 9.03 0.86 10.48
C ILE A 200 9.37 1.34 9.07
N LEU A 201 8.40 1.96 8.40
CA LEU A 201 8.60 2.55 7.08
C LEU A 201 9.10 4.00 7.14
N ASP A 202 9.17 4.62 8.32
CA ASP A 202 9.50 6.03 8.49
C ASP A 202 8.63 6.94 7.60
N THR A 203 7.32 6.65 7.55
CA THR A 203 6.41 7.21 6.54
C THR A 203 6.29 8.73 6.61
N GLY A 204 6.48 9.32 7.81
CA GLY A 204 6.45 10.76 8.01
C GLY A 204 7.55 11.46 7.22
N ARG A 205 8.78 10.94 7.27
CA ARG A 205 9.90 11.49 6.50
C ARG A 205 9.87 11.05 5.04
N GLN A 206 9.54 9.80 4.77
CA GLN A 206 9.62 9.22 3.42
C GLN A 206 8.53 9.73 2.48
N ILE A 207 7.29 9.79 2.96
CA ILE A 207 6.13 10.10 2.10
C ILE A 207 5.20 11.17 2.68
N GLY A 208 5.52 11.73 3.85
CA GLY A 208 4.68 12.73 4.52
C GLY A 208 3.41 12.15 5.16
N LEU A 209 3.36 10.85 5.42
CA LEU A 209 2.22 10.17 6.03
C LEU A 209 2.46 9.95 7.52
N THR A 210 1.50 10.35 8.35
CA THR A 210 1.52 10.17 9.81
C THR A 210 0.27 9.45 10.29
N VAL A 211 0.33 8.89 11.50
CA VAL A 211 -0.80 8.20 12.15
C VAL A 211 -1.11 8.92 13.45
N THR A 212 -2.36 9.26 13.65
CA THR A 212 -2.87 9.91 14.88
C THR A 212 -3.03 8.91 16.01
N GLU A 213 -3.23 9.40 17.24
CA GLU A 213 -3.49 8.56 18.43
C GLU A 213 -4.72 7.64 18.24
N ASN A 214 -5.71 8.11 17.47
CA ASN A 214 -6.91 7.34 17.14
C ASN A 214 -6.72 6.39 15.94
N GLN A 215 -5.47 6.14 15.52
CA GLN A 215 -5.12 5.27 14.39
C GLN A 215 -5.72 5.72 13.05
N LEU A 216 -5.92 7.03 12.89
CA LEU A 216 -6.27 7.63 11.60
C LEU A 216 -5.02 8.15 10.90
N MET A 217 -4.96 7.94 9.59
CA MET A 217 -3.88 8.44 8.73
C MET A 217 -4.09 9.89 8.32
N ILE A 218 -2.99 10.66 8.29
CA ILE A 218 -2.93 12.00 7.72
C ILE A 218 -1.74 12.03 6.75
N PRO A 219 -1.97 12.24 5.43
CA PRO A 219 -3.25 12.50 4.75
C PRO A 219 -4.27 11.33 4.81
N ARG A 220 -5.58 11.65 4.71
CA ARG A 220 -6.71 10.73 4.79
C ARG A 220 -6.77 9.77 3.59
N LYS A 221 -6.46 10.25 2.38
CA LYS A 221 -6.39 9.40 1.17
C LYS A 221 -5.07 8.65 1.11
N SER A 222 -4.93 7.70 2.02
CA SER A 222 -3.74 6.89 2.22
C SER A 222 -4.09 5.42 2.50
N VAL A 223 -3.14 4.52 2.22
CA VAL A 223 -3.28 3.07 2.43
C VAL A 223 -2.01 2.54 3.05
N THR A 224 -2.14 1.68 4.06
CA THR A 224 -1.07 0.82 4.58
C THR A 224 -1.46 -0.63 4.40
N ALA A 225 -0.59 -1.46 3.86
CA ALA A 225 -0.90 -2.87 3.60
C ALA A 225 0.32 -3.79 3.73
N LEU A 226 0.04 -5.07 3.94
CA LEU A 226 1.01 -6.15 3.93
C LEU A 226 0.78 -7.07 2.72
N ILE A 227 1.87 -7.56 2.13
CA ILE A 227 1.87 -8.47 0.97
C ILE A 227 2.88 -9.59 1.23
N GLY A 228 2.41 -10.82 1.33
CA GLY A 228 3.24 -12.02 1.51
C GLY A 228 3.87 -12.52 0.21
N PHE A 229 5.11 -12.98 0.31
CA PHE A 229 5.85 -13.68 -0.75
C PHE A 229 5.60 -15.18 -0.58
N SER A 230 4.64 -15.69 -1.34
CA SER A 230 4.19 -17.07 -1.27
C SER A 230 5.01 -17.99 -2.18
N LEU A 231 5.45 -19.13 -1.66
CA LEU A 231 6.16 -20.18 -2.41
C LEU A 231 5.26 -20.95 -3.40
N ARG A 232 3.96 -20.65 -3.43
CA ARG A 232 3.01 -21.23 -4.38
C ARG A 232 2.55 -20.13 -5.35
N PRO A 233 3.22 -19.95 -6.49
CA PRO A 233 2.78 -19.01 -7.52
C PRO A 233 1.35 -19.35 -7.94
N GLY A 234 0.46 -18.36 -8.00
CA GLY A 234 -0.88 -18.54 -8.57
C GLY A 234 -2.03 -18.76 -7.58
N LEU A 235 -1.78 -18.79 -6.26
CA LEU A 235 -2.86 -18.68 -5.27
C LEU A 235 -3.33 -17.23 -5.09
N LYS A 236 -3.67 -16.53 -6.18
CA LYS A 236 -4.70 -15.50 -6.07
C LYS A 236 -5.96 -16.28 -5.73
N LYS A 237 -6.32 -16.41 -4.43
CA LYS A 237 -7.58 -17.02 -3.99
C LYS A 237 -8.74 -16.18 -4.57
N LYS A 238 -9.04 -16.36 -5.86
CA LYS A 238 -10.06 -15.64 -6.63
C LYS A 238 -11.48 -15.88 -6.09
N GLY A 239 -11.66 -16.81 -5.15
CA GLY A 239 -12.97 -17.19 -4.62
C GLY A 239 -13.24 -16.98 -3.13
N SER A 240 -12.32 -16.43 -2.30
CA SER A 240 -12.54 -16.45 -0.84
C SER A 240 -12.65 -15.10 -0.13
N ARG A 241 -12.29 -13.98 -0.76
CA ARG A 241 -12.25 -12.66 -0.07
C ARG A 241 -13.58 -12.32 0.61
N CYS A 242 -14.69 -12.40 -0.12
CA CYS A 242 -16.03 -12.17 0.44
C CYS A 242 -16.57 -13.33 1.30
N ALA A 243 -16.02 -14.53 1.16
CA ALA A 243 -16.48 -15.72 1.88
C ALA A 243 -16.02 -15.72 3.35
N VAL A 244 -14.79 -15.21 3.59
CA VAL A 244 -14.18 -15.08 4.93
C VAL A 244 -14.26 -13.66 5.50
N CYS A 245 -14.76 -12.68 4.74
CA CYS A 245 -14.87 -11.30 5.21
C CYS A 245 -15.88 -11.15 6.36
N SER A 246 -15.47 -10.49 7.44
CA SER A 246 -16.33 -10.14 8.58
C SER A 246 -17.56 -9.31 8.17
N MET A 247 -17.45 -8.51 7.10
CA MET A 247 -18.54 -7.71 6.55
C MET A 247 -19.48 -8.49 5.63
N ARG A 248 -19.27 -9.80 5.39
CA ARG A 248 -20.04 -10.63 4.45
C ARG A 248 -21.56 -10.51 4.60
N GLY A 249 -22.07 -10.42 5.83
CA GLY A 249 -23.51 -10.33 6.10
C GLY A 249 -24.12 -8.95 5.78
N ARG A 250 -23.33 -7.88 5.81
CA ARG A 250 -23.79 -6.49 5.68
C ARG A 250 -23.17 -5.73 4.50
N CYS A 251 -22.23 -6.33 3.78
CA CYS A 251 -21.54 -5.72 2.65
C CYS A 251 -22.49 -5.48 1.47
N LYS A 252 -22.65 -4.21 1.08
CA LYS A 252 -23.49 -3.80 -0.05
C LYS A 252 -22.95 -4.34 -1.38
N PHE A 253 -21.64 -4.25 -1.60
CA PHE A 253 -20.98 -4.78 -2.81
C PHE A 253 -21.26 -6.27 -3.01
N ARG A 254 -21.15 -7.09 -1.95
CA ARG A 254 -21.46 -8.52 -2.02
C ARG A 254 -22.93 -8.78 -2.35
N LYS A 255 -23.87 -8.04 -1.73
CA LYS A 255 -25.30 -8.17 -2.04
C LYS A 255 -25.61 -7.83 -3.50
N GLU A 256 -24.80 -6.96 -4.08
CA GLU A 256 -24.87 -6.54 -5.48
C GLU A 256 -24.11 -7.49 -6.44
N GLY A 257 -23.56 -8.60 -5.95
CA GLY A 257 -22.80 -9.56 -6.76
C GLY A 257 -21.39 -9.09 -7.14
N THR A 258 -20.92 -7.99 -6.54
CA THR A 258 -19.59 -7.41 -6.75
C THR A 258 -18.71 -7.60 -5.50
N TYR A 259 -17.49 -7.08 -5.53
CA TYR A 259 -16.53 -7.19 -4.42
C TYR A 259 -15.89 -5.83 -4.12
N CYS A 260 -15.50 -5.62 -2.85
CA CYS A 260 -14.82 -4.39 -2.42
C CYS A 260 -13.30 -4.54 -2.64
N GLY A 261 -12.74 -3.73 -3.54
CA GLY A 261 -11.33 -3.79 -3.95
C GLY A 261 -11.14 -4.55 -5.27
N ARG A 262 -9.98 -4.43 -5.92
CA ARG A 262 -9.60 -5.19 -7.13
C ARG A 262 -8.84 -6.47 -6.77
#